data_AF-A0A7V2HGN1-F1
#
_entry.id   AF-A0A7V2HGN1-F1
#
_cell.length_a   1.000
_cell.length_b   1.000
_cell.length_c   1.000
_cell.angle_alpha   90.00
_cell.angle_beta   90.00
_cell.angle_gamma   90.00
#
_symmetry.space_group_name_H-M   'P 1'
#
loop_
_entity.id
_entity.type
_entity.pdbx_description
1 polymer ?
#
loop_
_entity_poly.entity_id
_entity_poly.type
_entity_poly.pdbx_seq_one_letter_code
_entity_poly.pdbx_strand_id
1 'polypeptide(L)'
;MMPDMKNAMQKAGLSSSPAPGSRPAEKRSSGGEPGGACRDCFPPGYPVYFGPDGHTRPDLLLREAEDIAACLESAKLRRHQLRAFYGHAKLQLQRLQNGASFGEIHADIAKLKAFAADRAGRRDNALPEPFKRFIDLNVNAVRDKHSFEKGFMLHFEAVVAYCARIRE
;
A
#
# COMPACT_ATOMS: atom_id res chain seq x y z
N MET A 1 -42.83 46.49 -27.45
CA MET A 1 -44.11 45.80 -27.71
C MET A 1 -43.82 44.31 -27.88
N MET A 2 -44.63 43.44 -27.27
CA MET A 2 -44.73 42.01 -27.62
C MET A 2 -46.06 41.81 -28.35
N PRO A 3 -46.13 40.89 -29.32
CA PRO A 3 -46.85 39.61 -29.14
C PRO A 3 -45.91 38.41 -29.39
N ASP A 4 -45.96 37.27 -28.69
CA ASP A 4 -47.09 36.34 -28.43
C ASP A 4 -47.59 35.64 -29.72
N MET A 5 -47.83 34.33 -29.87
CA MET A 5 -47.46 33.02 -29.27
C MET A 5 -48.36 31.98 -30.04
N LYS A 6 -48.12 30.66 -29.90
CA LYS A 6 -49.06 29.54 -30.21
C LYS A 6 -49.31 29.09 -31.69
N ASN A 7 -48.71 27.95 -32.05
CA ASN A 7 -49.37 26.69 -32.49
C ASN A 7 -48.27 25.60 -32.64
N ALA A 8 -48.37 24.32 -32.24
CA ALA A 8 -49.46 23.32 -32.21
C ALA A 8 -49.77 22.72 -33.60
N MET A 9 -49.96 21.40 -33.81
CA MET A 9 -49.81 20.20 -32.95
C MET A 9 -49.90 18.90 -33.80
N GLN A 10 -49.11 17.84 -33.50
CA GLN A 10 -49.43 16.40 -33.79
C GLN A 10 -49.62 16.04 -35.32
N LYS A 11 -49.86 14.83 -35.87
CA LYS A 11 -49.98 13.37 -35.54
C LYS A 11 -49.90 12.60 -36.91
N ALA A 12 -49.68 11.30 -37.11
CA ALA A 12 -49.00 10.19 -36.41
C ALA A 12 -48.99 8.92 -37.32
N GLY A 13 -48.08 7.95 -37.08
CA GLY A 13 -48.01 6.64 -37.76
C GLY A 13 -46.69 5.92 -37.39
N LEU A 14 -46.68 4.80 -36.65
CA LEU A 14 -47.15 3.44 -36.98
C LEU A 14 -46.43 2.83 -38.20
N SER A 15 -45.75 1.68 -38.20
CA SER A 15 -45.09 0.80 -37.20
C SER A 15 -44.97 -0.59 -37.84
N SER A 16 -43.76 -1.10 -38.10
CA SER A 16 -43.57 -2.54 -38.36
C SER A 16 -42.11 -3.00 -38.25
N SER A 17 -41.92 -4.03 -37.43
CA SER A 17 -40.79 -4.98 -37.37
C SER A 17 -41.44 -6.36 -37.12
N PRO A 18 -40.89 -7.52 -37.55
CA PRO A 18 -39.70 -8.06 -36.88
C PRO A 18 -38.80 -9.08 -37.66
N ALA A 19 -37.65 -9.39 -37.06
CA ALA A 19 -36.96 -10.70 -37.06
C ALA A 19 -36.34 -11.25 -38.39
N PRO A 20 -35.56 -12.35 -38.35
CA PRO A 20 -34.38 -12.57 -37.49
C PRO A 20 -33.13 -13.06 -38.28
N GLY A 21 -31.91 -12.87 -37.73
CA GLY A 21 -30.66 -13.22 -38.42
C GLY A 21 -29.48 -13.65 -37.52
N SER A 22 -29.42 -14.94 -37.20
CA SER A 22 -28.46 -15.61 -36.31
C SER A 22 -26.95 -15.42 -36.62
N ARG A 23 -26.16 -14.91 -35.66
CA ARG A 23 -25.07 -15.62 -34.91
C ARG A 23 -24.11 -14.67 -34.16
N PRO A 24 -23.48 -15.11 -33.05
CA PRO A 24 -22.52 -14.31 -32.30
C PRO A 24 -21.12 -14.33 -32.93
N ALA A 25 -20.50 -13.17 -33.07
CA ALA A 25 -19.07 -13.05 -33.36
C ALA A 25 -18.30 -12.85 -32.04
N GLU A 26 -17.83 -13.94 -31.44
CA GLU A 26 -17.02 -13.93 -30.21
C GLU A 26 -15.64 -13.32 -30.46
N LYS A 27 -15.57 -11.98 -30.50
CA LYS A 27 -14.32 -11.27 -30.77
C LYS A 27 -13.47 -11.24 -29.49
N ARG A 28 -12.70 -12.32 -29.29
CA ARG A 28 -11.64 -12.43 -28.29
C ARG A 28 -10.53 -11.41 -28.58
N SER A 29 -10.74 -10.16 -28.17
CA SER A 29 -9.69 -9.16 -28.13
C SER A 29 -8.76 -9.45 -26.95
N SER A 30 -7.80 -10.33 -27.17
CA SER A 30 -6.62 -10.52 -26.34
C SER A 30 -5.73 -9.27 -26.40
N GLY A 31 -6.16 -8.19 -25.75
CA GLY A 31 -5.31 -7.04 -25.44
C GLY A 31 -4.32 -7.45 -24.36
N GLY A 32 -3.02 -7.51 -24.70
CA GLY A 32 -1.99 -7.99 -23.79
C GLY A 32 -1.86 -7.12 -22.53
N GLU A 33 -1.64 -7.74 -21.38
CA GLU A 33 -1.40 -7.05 -20.13
C GLU A 33 -0.13 -6.17 -20.22
N PRO A 34 -0.22 -4.85 -19.98
CA PRO A 34 0.94 -3.97 -20.04
C PRO A 34 1.81 -4.11 -18.78
N GLY A 35 2.71 -5.08 -18.79
CA GLY A 35 3.96 -5.04 -18.03
C GLY A 35 3.86 -5.14 -16.50
N GLY A 36 3.73 -6.38 -15.99
CA GLY A 36 4.42 -6.78 -14.76
C GLY A 36 4.18 -5.94 -13.51
N ALA A 37 2.93 -5.59 -13.20
CA ALA A 37 2.58 -5.05 -11.88
C ALA A 37 3.00 -6.06 -10.80
N CYS A 38 3.76 -5.60 -9.81
CA CYS A 38 4.22 -6.44 -8.71
C CYS A 38 2.99 -6.92 -7.90
N ARG A 39 2.70 -8.23 -7.96
CA ARG A 39 1.59 -8.85 -7.22
C ARG A 39 1.72 -8.51 -5.74
N ASP A 40 0.59 -8.18 -5.10
CA ASP A 40 0.55 -7.56 -3.76
C ASP A 40 1.53 -8.17 -2.76
N CYS A 41 2.58 -7.40 -2.45
CA CYS A 41 3.66 -7.78 -1.52
C CYS A 41 3.22 -7.85 -0.04
N PHE A 42 1.91 -7.86 0.22
CA PHE A 42 1.31 -7.77 1.53
C PHE A 42 0.11 -8.72 1.57
N PRO A 43 0.06 -9.70 2.48
CA PRO A 43 -1.07 -10.63 2.56
C PRO A 43 -2.37 -9.89 2.94
N PRO A 44 -3.55 -10.44 2.60
CA PRO A 44 -4.83 -9.86 2.98
C PRO A 44 -4.93 -9.58 4.49
N GLY A 45 -5.28 -8.34 4.85
CA GLY A 45 -5.35 -7.89 6.25
C GLY A 45 -4.03 -7.44 6.88
N TYR A 46 -2.93 -7.42 6.14
CA TYR A 46 -1.61 -7.01 6.66
C TYR A 46 -1.57 -5.55 7.18
N PRO A 47 -0.84 -5.27 8.28
CA PRO A 47 -0.11 -6.23 9.11
C PRO A 47 -0.98 -6.79 10.25
N VAL A 48 -0.99 -8.11 10.41
CA VAL A 48 -1.52 -8.78 11.61
C VAL A 48 -0.33 -9.11 12.51
N TYR A 49 -0.09 -8.27 13.51
CA TYR A 49 1.07 -8.41 14.40
C TYR A 49 0.97 -9.63 15.32
N PHE A 50 -0.19 -9.83 15.94
CA PHE A 50 -0.37 -10.75 17.08
C PHE A 50 -1.25 -11.95 16.74
N GLY A 51 -0.97 -13.09 17.39
CA GLY A 51 -1.82 -14.28 17.36
C GLY A 51 -2.99 -14.19 18.36
N PRO A 52 -3.85 -15.22 18.42
CA PRO A 52 -4.91 -15.33 19.42
C PRO A 52 -4.41 -15.41 20.87
N ASP A 53 -3.12 -15.71 21.05
CA ASP A 53 -2.37 -15.73 22.31
C ASP A 53 -1.83 -14.35 22.73
N GLY A 54 -1.93 -13.34 21.86
CA GLY A 54 -1.34 -12.01 22.10
C GLY A 54 0.18 -11.95 21.87
N HIS A 55 0.80 -12.99 21.32
CA HIS A 55 2.23 -12.98 20.97
C HIS A 55 2.46 -12.65 19.50
N THR A 56 3.64 -12.12 19.16
CA THR A 56 3.97 -11.77 17.77
C THR A 56 4.00 -13.03 16.91
N ARG A 57 3.25 -13.02 15.79
CA ARG A 57 3.15 -14.19 14.90
C ARG A 57 4.52 -14.58 14.31
N PRO A 58 4.97 -15.84 14.41
CA PRO A 58 6.24 -16.25 13.80
C PRO A 58 6.29 -16.02 12.27
N ASP A 59 5.18 -16.26 11.56
CA ASP A 59 5.02 -15.98 10.12
C ASP A 59 5.36 -14.53 9.73
N LEU A 60 5.05 -13.56 10.61
CA LEU A 60 5.34 -12.14 10.42
C LEU A 60 6.85 -11.87 10.41
N LEU A 61 7.62 -12.63 11.19
CA LEU A 61 9.06 -12.46 11.36
C LEU A 61 9.88 -13.33 10.41
N LEU A 62 9.22 -14.30 9.76
CA LEU A 62 9.81 -15.24 8.81
C LEU A 62 9.27 -14.99 7.41
N ARG A 63 8.32 -15.82 6.93
CA ARG A 63 7.81 -15.79 5.55
C ARG A 63 7.35 -14.41 5.09
N GLU A 64 6.52 -13.71 5.88
CA GLU A 64 6.01 -12.38 5.47
C GLU A 64 7.14 -11.33 5.41
N ALA A 65 8.17 -11.43 6.26
CA ALA A 65 9.32 -10.53 6.21
C ALA A 65 10.25 -10.85 5.03
N GLU A 66 10.40 -12.13 4.66
CA GLU A 66 11.18 -12.58 3.49
C GLU A 66 10.48 -12.21 2.17
N ASP A 67 9.17 -12.45 2.05
CA ASP A 67 8.33 -12.07 0.91
C ASP A 67 8.35 -10.54 0.68
N ILE A 68 8.20 -9.76 1.76
CA ILE A 68 8.31 -8.29 1.71
C ILE A 68 9.72 -7.89 1.28
N ALA A 69 10.78 -8.44 1.89
CA ALA A 69 12.16 -8.09 1.53
C ALA A 69 12.47 -8.37 0.05
N ALA A 70 12.03 -9.51 -0.49
CA ALA A 70 12.18 -9.86 -1.92
C ALA A 70 11.43 -8.89 -2.85
N CYS A 71 10.23 -8.43 -2.45
CA CYS A 71 9.52 -7.36 -3.15
C CYS A 71 10.26 -6.01 -3.08
N LEU A 72 10.82 -5.64 -1.94
CA LEU A 72 11.59 -4.41 -1.77
C LEU A 72 12.89 -4.41 -2.59
N GLU A 73 13.57 -5.55 -2.70
CA GLU A 73 14.70 -5.78 -3.60
C GLU A 73 14.28 -5.63 -5.07
N SER A 74 13.19 -6.31 -5.46
CA SER A 74 12.62 -6.23 -6.83
C SER A 74 12.22 -4.80 -7.21
N ALA A 75 11.72 -4.03 -6.25
CA ALA A 75 11.38 -2.62 -6.37
C ALA A 75 12.60 -1.67 -6.31
N LYS A 76 13.82 -2.20 -6.22
CA LYS A 76 15.10 -1.48 -6.19
C LYS A 76 15.26 -0.52 -4.99
N LEU A 77 14.71 -0.89 -3.83
CA LEU A 77 14.92 -0.15 -2.58
C LEU A 77 16.41 -0.17 -2.20
N ARG A 78 17.02 1.01 -2.11
CA ARG A 78 18.45 1.13 -1.81
C ARG A 78 18.73 0.94 -0.32
N ARG A 79 19.82 0.24 0.01
CA ARG A 79 20.30 -0.02 1.39
C ARG A 79 20.34 1.23 2.29
N HIS A 80 20.60 2.42 1.76
CA HIS A 80 20.59 3.67 2.54
C HIS A 80 19.19 4.27 2.76
N GLN A 81 18.25 4.06 1.83
CA GLN A 81 16.85 4.44 2.02
C GLN A 81 16.27 3.63 3.18
N LEU A 82 16.40 2.30 3.12
CA LEU A 82 15.93 1.38 4.16
C LEU A 82 16.50 1.72 5.55
N ARG A 83 17.84 1.84 5.65
CA ARG A 83 18.53 2.18 6.91
C ARG A 83 18.07 3.53 7.50
N ALA A 84 17.75 4.52 6.68
CA ALA A 84 17.30 5.82 7.17
C ALA A 84 15.93 5.77 7.87
N PHE A 85 14.98 4.99 7.35
CA PHE A 85 13.67 4.81 7.98
C PHE A 85 13.75 3.92 9.23
N TYR A 86 14.48 2.80 9.14
CA TYR A 86 14.68 1.91 10.29
C TYR A 86 15.44 2.61 11.43
N GLY A 87 16.48 3.39 11.12
CA GLY A 87 17.22 4.18 12.11
C GLY A 87 16.35 5.23 12.80
N HIS A 88 15.46 5.90 12.07
CA HIS A 88 14.50 6.84 12.68
C HIS A 88 13.52 6.12 13.60
N ALA A 89 12.95 4.98 13.18
CA ALA A 89 12.06 4.18 14.01
C ALA A 89 12.76 3.63 15.27
N LYS A 90 14.00 3.14 15.14
CA LYS A 90 14.83 2.64 16.24
C LYS A 90 15.20 3.72 17.26
N LEU A 91 15.38 4.97 16.84
CA LEU A 91 15.55 6.10 17.75
C LEU A 91 14.30 6.34 18.60
N GLN A 92 13.09 6.22 18.03
CA GLN A 92 11.85 6.37 18.81
C GLN A 92 11.63 5.17 19.75
N LEU A 93 12.02 3.96 19.33
CA LEU A 93 12.05 2.78 20.22
C LEU A 93 12.96 3.02 21.43
N GLN A 94 14.18 3.51 21.22
CA GLN A 94 15.10 3.84 22.31
C GLN A 94 14.54 4.90 23.26
N ARG A 95 13.88 5.96 22.73
CA ARG A 95 13.22 6.97 23.58
C ARG A 95 12.06 6.39 24.39
N LEU A 96 11.25 5.51 23.82
CA LEU A 96 10.13 4.82 24.51
C LEU A 96 10.59 3.82 25.58
N GLN A 97 11.77 3.22 25.38
CA GLN A 97 12.45 2.37 26.36
C GLN A 97 13.06 3.21 27.49
N ASN A 98 13.59 4.40 27.17
CA ASN A 98 14.12 5.37 28.12
C ASN A 98 13.04 6.26 28.80
N GLY A 99 11.75 5.89 28.71
CA GLY A 99 10.67 6.50 29.49
C GLY A 99 9.91 7.67 28.83
N ALA A 100 10.16 7.99 27.55
CA ALA A 100 9.29 8.92 26.82
C ALA A 100 7.86 8.36 26.71
N SER A 101 6.84 9.23 26.67
CA SER A 101 5.45 8.77 26.61
C SER A 101 5.11 8.19 25.22
N PHE A 102 4.20 7.23 25.17
CA PHE A 102 3.76 6.69 23.88
C PHE A 102 3.09 7.75 22.99
N GLY A 103 2.44 8.78 23.55
CA GLY A 103 1.82 9.86 22.77
C GLY A 103 2.83 10.69 21.97
N GLU A 104 3.93 11.10 22.61
CA GLU A 104 5.04 11.79 21.92
C GLU A 104 5.66 10.91 20.83
N ILE A 105 5.89 9.64 21.17
CA ILE A 105 6.51 8.66 20.29
C ILE A 105 5.61 8.31 19.09
N HIS A 106 4.29 8.23 19.28
CA HIS A 106 3.32 8.01 18.20
C HIS A 106 3.32 9.17 17.20
N ALA A 107 3.38 10.41 17.69
CA ALA A 107 3.51 11.59 16.83
C ALA A 107 4.82 11.62 16.03
N ASP A 108 5.93 11.13 16.59
CA ASP A 108 7.19 10.97 15.86
C ASP A 108 7.17 9.79 14.87
N ILE A 109 6.56 8.66 15.22
CA ILE A 109 6.36 7.52 14.30
C ILE A 109 5.48 7.95 13.11
N ALA A 110 4.44 8.76 13.33
CA ALA A 110 3.57 9.28 12.28
C ALA A 110 4.34 10.08 11.21
N LYS A 111 5.44 10.76 11.57
CA LYS A 111 6.29 11.51 10.62
C LYS A 111 6.96 10.62 9.58
N LEU A 112 7.13 9.31 9.86
CA LEU A 112 7.64 8.35 8.87
C LEU A 112 6.79 8.33 7.60
N LYS A 113 5.45 8.47 7.71
CA LYS A 113 4.56 8.54 6.54
C LYS A 113 4.79 9.81 5.71
N ALA A 114 4.97 10.96 6.36
CA ALA A 114 5.31 12.21 5.69
C ALA A 114 6.67 12.13 4.98
N PHE A 115 7.69 11.54 5.63
CA PHE A 115 8.99 11.29 5.01
C PHE A 115 8.93 10.27 3.87
N ALA A 116 8.01 9.31 3.92
CA ALA A 116 7.79 8.33 2.85
C ALA A 116 7.13 8.99 1.62
N ALA A 117 6.11 9.82 1.84
CA ALA A 117 5.44 10.60 0.79
C ALA A 117 6.40 11.60 0.11
N ASP A 118 7.14 12.40 0.88
CA ASP A 118 8.18 13.31 0.35
C ASP A 118 9.18 12.55 -0.53
N ARG A 119 9.74 11.44 -0.04
CA ARG A 119 10.77 10.71 -0.77
C ARG A 119 10.23 9.94 -1.98
N ALA A 120 8.96 9.55 -1.99
CA ALA A 120 8.32 8.97 -3.16
C ALA A 120 8.13 9.99 -4.29
N GLY A 121 7.86 11.26 -3.95
CA GLY A 121 7.67 12.35 -4.92
C GLY A 121 8.96 12.92 -5.55
N ARG A 122 10.15 12.41 -5.20
CA ARG A 122 11.44 12.91 -5.70
C ARG A 122 11.75 12.37 -7.10
N ARG A 123 12.19 13.24 -8.01
CA ARG A 123 12.65 12.85 -9.36
C ARG A 123 13.79 11.82 -9.32
N ASP A 124 14.75 12.04 -8.44
CA ASP A 124 15.96 11.25 -8.29
C ASP A 124 16.01 10.58 -6.91
N ASN A 125 16.49 9.32 -6.86
CA ASN A 125 16.51 8.51 -5.63
C ASN A 125 15.11 8.39 -4.96
N ALA A 126 14.07 8.29 -5.79
CA ALA A 126 12.68 8.07 -5.38
C ALA A 126 12.54 6.87 -4.45
N LEU A 127 11.63 6.97 -3.48
CA LEU A 127 11.25 5.85 -2.62
C LEU A 127 10.28 4.92 -3.37
N PRO A 128 10.56 3.62 -3.50
CA PRO A 128 9.64 2.71 -4.19
C PRO A 128 8.29 2.59 -3.48
N GLU A 129 7.19 2.59 -4.24
CA GLU A 129 5.84 2.55 -3.66
C GLU A 129 5.59 1.34 -2.74
N PRO A 130 6.11 0.11 -2.99
CA PRO A 130 6.00 -0.98 -2.03
C PRO A 130 6.61 -0.64 -0.65
N PHE A 131 7.71 0.12 -0.61
CA PHE A 131 8.28 0.56 0.67
C PHE A 131 7.47 1.69 1.32
N LYS A 132 6.91 2.61 0.52
CA LYS A 132 5.97 3.62 1.04
C LYS A 132 4.74 2.94 1.67
N ARG A 133 4.14 1.98 0.97
CA ARG A 133 3.01 1.16 1.43
C ARG A 133 3.35 0.34 2.68
N PHE A 134 4.56 -0.24 2.77
CA PHE A 134 5.05 -0.90 3.99
C PHE A 134 5.02 0.07 5.20
N ILE A 135 5.59 1.28 5.05
CA ILE A 135 5.59 2.29 6.12
C ILE A 135 4.16 2.74 6.44
N ASP A 136 3.34 3.06 5.44
CA ASP A 136 1.96 3.51 5.62
C ASP A 136 1.11 2.49 6.39
N LEU A 137 1.16 1.21 6.02
CA LEU A 137 0.38 0.14 6.63
C LEU A 137 0.83 -0.16 8.06
N ASN A 138 2.14 -0.23 8.33
CA ASN A 138 2.65 -0.50 9.67
C ASN A 138 2.37 0.66 10.64
N VAL A 139 2.60 1.91 10.22
CA VAL A 139 2.34 3.09 11.06
C VAL A 139 0.85 3.22 11.37
N ASN A 140 -0.05 2.88 10.44
CA ASN A 140 -1.50 2.84 10.71
C ASN A 140 -1.91 1.76 11.72
N ALA A 141 -1.15 0.66 11.84
CA ALA A 141 -1.44 -0.45 12.72
C ALA A 141 -0.87 -0.29 14.15
N VAL A 142 0.04 0.68 14.36
CA VAL A 142 0.59 1.01 15.69
C VAL A 142 -0.43 1.84 16.48
N ARG A 143 -0.90 1.29 17.61
CA ARG A 143 -1.96 1.88 18.47
C ARG A 143 -1.50 2.15 19.91
N ASP A 144 -0.46 1.46 20.35
CA ASP A 144 0.05 1.45 21.72
C ASP A 144 1.54 1.07 21.76
N LYS A 145 2.15 1.10 22.95
CA LYS A 145 3.54 0.67 23.16
C LYS A 145 3.81 -0.76 22.68
N HIS A 146 2.86 -1.68 22.86
CA HIS A 146 3.06 -3.09 22.55
C HIS A 146 3.09 -3.36 21.04
N SER A 147 2.11 -2.82 20.30
CA SER A 147 2.04 -2.84 18.83
C SER A 147 3.20 -2.12 18.16
N PHE A 148 3.82 -1.14 18.81
CA PHE A 148 5.09 -0.58 18.34
C PHE A 148 6.30 -1.50 18.62
N GLU A 149 6.53 -1.87 19.89
CA GLU A 149 7.74 -2.60 20.30
C GLU A 149 7.78 -4.06 19.84
N LYS A 150 6.64 -4.76 19.86
CA LYS A 150 6.51 -6.19 19.54
C LYS A 150 5.84 -6.47 18.20
N GLY A 151 5.08 -5.51 17.68
CA GLY A 151 4.55 -5.53 16.32
C GLY A 151 5.55 -4.92 15.32
N PHE A 152 5.39 -3.63 15.05
CA PHE A 152 6.11 -2.93 13.97
C PHE A 152 7.63 -3.07 14.06
N MET A 153 8.25 -2.75 15.20
CA MET A 153 9.72 -2.72 15.30
C MET A 153 10.35 -4.09 15.09
N LEU A 154 9.74 -5.15 15.62
CA LEU A 154 10.25 -6.52 15.50
C LEU A 154 10.11 -7.04 14.05
N HIS A 155 8.99 -6.75 13.39
CA HIS A 155 8.79 -7.06 11.97
C HIS A 155 9.72 -6.25 11.05
N PHE A 156 9.93 -4.95 11.35
CA PHE A 156 10.82 -4.10 10.57
C PHE A 156 12.29 -4.52 10.73
N GLU A 157 12.71 -4.97 11.92
CA GLU A 157 14.04 -5.57 12.13
C GLU A 157 14.20 -6.88 11.33
N ALA A 158 13.18 -7.73 11.26
CA ALA A 158 13.18 -8.93 10.40
C ALA A 158 13.30 -8.59 8.90
N VAL A 159 12.47 -7.66 8.39
CA VAL A 159 12.56 -7.20 6.99
C VAL A 159 13.93 -6.61 6.67
N VAL A 160 14.52 -5.84 7.60
CA VAL A 160 15.89 -5.30 7.45
C VAL A 160 16.95 -6.40 7.44
N ALA A 161 16.80 -7.45 8.25
CA ALA A 161 17.70 -8.60 8.27
C ALA A 161 17.64 -9.40 6.96
N TYR A 162 16.45 -9.67 6.41
CA TYR A 162 16.32 -10.29 5.08
C TYR A 162 16.89 -9.40 3.98
N CYS A 163 16.62 -8.09 4.01
CA CYS A 163 17.22 -7.11 3.09
C CYS A 163 18.75 -6.99 3.19
N ALA A 164 19.40 -7.53 4.23
CA ALA A 164 20.87 -7.53 4.32
C ALA A 164 21.52 -8.48 3.27
N ARG A 165 20.75 -9.42 2.69
CA ARG A 165 21.19 -10.30 1.60
C ARG A 165 21.34 -9.57 0.25
N ILE A 166 20.58 -8.49 0.04
CA ILE A 166 20.58 -7.67 -1.19
C ILE A 166 22.01 -7.17 -1.43
N ARG A 167 22.65 -7.52 -2.56
CA ARG A 167 24.00 -7.03 -2.90
C ARG A 167 23.95 -5.54 -3.32
N GLU A 168 25.12 -4.89 -3.29
CA GLU A 168 25.24 -3.43 -3.47
C GLU A 168 25.18 -2.97 -4.94
#